data_AF-A0A9E2CKE8-F1
#
_entry.id   AF-A0A9E2CKE8-F1
#
_cell.length_a   1.000
_cell.length_b   1.000
_cell.length_c   1.000
_cell.angle_alpha   90.00
_cell.angle_beta   90.00
_cell.angle_gamma   90.00
#
_symmetry.space_group_name_H-M   'P 1'
#
loop_
_entity.id
_entity.type
_entity.pdbx_description
1 polymer ?
#
loop_
_entity_poly.entity_id
_entity_poly.type
_entity_poly.pdbx_seq_one_letter_code
_entity_poly.pdbx_strand_id
1 'polypeptide(L)'
;MQFRKFAAAAGVIGGVAALAVGCSSSDSRSPFEEGGTVTATAALGALSGATCVLNRLPVEDLVLGTVTTDVDGIASFGLIGSNGPFLLTCSGGNYYDEATATSMAFGGSIRSVVLPRQPFTPLNIGVTTATELVVAALEGNPPGTINLGFVANALLEVARALGLPNLNLLTPPEVVNQGNPLISGTDARGLHALILAGFSQLASELDLTTAELGALLADDVAAGQPIGTSLIGLGSPAISSAADFLVRFDAAVLAIIDIIVEPGIRDEIRANVIAQQAVAQSPGRGFVNPQNPEATPTPTPTPTITPTATPTVTPTATPT
;
A
#
# COMPACT_ATOMS: atom_id res chain seq x y z
N MET A 1 -26.12 72.25 -11.70
CA MET A 1 -25.63 72.89 -10.46
C MET A 1 -26.71 72.77 -9.39
N GLN A 2 -26.43 72.16 -8.24
CA GLN A 2 -26.85 72.58 -6.87
C GLN A 2 -26.62 71.43 -5.89
N PHE A 3 -25.89 71.71 -4.81
CA PHE A 3 -25.56 70.77 -3.74
C PHE A 3 -26.53 70.89 -2.56
N ARG A 4 -26.94 69.76 -1.97
CA ARG A 4 -27.33 69.62 -0.55
C ARG A 4 -26.77 68.29 -0.05
N LYS A 5 -25.66 68.27 0.70
CA LYS A 5 -25.52 68.55 2.15
C LYS A 5 -26.27 67.53 3.03
N PHE A 6 -25.52 66.62 3.64
CA PHE A 6 -25.71 66.23 5.04
C PHE A 6 -24.34 66.15 5.73
N ALA A 7 -24.29 66.62 6.98
CA ALA A 7 -23.11 66.67 7.84
C ALA A 7 -23.10 65.41 8.73
N ALA A 8 -21.97 64.70 8.86
CA ALA A 8 -20.92 64.91 9.85
C ALA A 8 -21.29 64.50 11.30
N ALA A 9 -20.57 63.51 11.81
CA ALA A 9 -20.26 63.35 13.23
C ALA A 9 -18.86 62.72 13.33
N ALA A 10 -17.91 63.44 13.91
CA ALA A 10 -16.54 62.98 14.13
C ALA A 10 -16.33 62.68 15.64
N GLY A 11 -15.50 61.68 15.94
CA GLY A 11 -15.07 61.35 17.30
C GLY A 11 -13.56 61.07 17.33
N VAL A 12 -12.84 61.81 18.17
CA VAL A 12 -11.37 61.88 18.35
C VAL A 12 -11.14 61.94 19.88
N ILE A 13 -10.07 61.49 20.53
CA ILE A 13 -8.61 61.33 20.28
C ILE A 13 -8.19 60.02 21.01
N GLY A 14 -7.15 59.23 20.69
CA GLY A 14 -5.93 59.33 19.87
C GLY A 14 -4.89 58.32 20.42
N GLY A 15 -3.59 58.54 20.18
CA GLY A 15 -2.51 57.71 20.76
C GLY A 15 -1.45 57.27 19.75
N VAL A 16 -0.49 58.15 19.48
CA VAL A 16 0.72 57.77 18.71
C VAL A 16 1.74 57.16 19.64
N ALA A 17 2.18 55.94 19.35
CA ALA A 17 3.39 55.35 19.89
C ALA A 17 4.21 54.77 18.73
N ALA A 18 5.01 55.63 18.08
CA ALA A 18 6.05 55.17 17.17
C ALA A 18 7.27 54.75 17.99
N LEU A 19 7.57 53.45 18.00
CA LEU A 19 8.89 52.94 18.38
C LEU A 19 9.55 52.33 17.14
N ALA A 20 10.81 52.68 16.95
CA ALA A 20 11.54 52.41 15.72
C ALA A 20 12.46 51.20 15.85
N VAL A 21 12.70 50.57 14.70
CA VAL A 21 13.79 49.64 14.36
C VAL A 21 13.86 48.32 15.15
N GLY A 22 13.61 47.23 14.42
CA GLY A 22 13.96 45.87 14.82
C GLY A 22 13.99 44.97 13.59
N CYS A 23 15.08 45.00 12.82
CA CYS A 23 15.30 43.99 11.77
C CYS A 23 15.54 42.63 12.44
N SER A 24 14.50 41.80 12.46
CA SER A 24 14.60 40.35 12.65
C SER A 24 14.20 39.72 11.33
N SER A 25 15.13 39.04 10.67
CA SER A 25 14.86 38.23 9.49
C SER A 25 14.04 37.00 9.89
N SER A 26 12.73 37.18 9.97
CA SER A 26 11.77 36.10 10.20
C SER A 26 11.35 35.53 8.85
N ASP A 27 11.86 34.35 8.52
CA ASP A 27 11.41 33.54 7.37
C ASP A 27 9.92 33.28 7.49
N SER A 28 9.15 34.15 6.86
CA SER A 28 7.69 34.12 6.87
C SER A 28 7.23 33.12 5.82
N ARG A 29 7.48 31.83 6.06
CA ARG A 29 6.85 30.75 5.29
C ARG A 29 5.35 31.01 5.30
N SER A 30 4.79 31.16 4.10
CA SER A 30 3.36 31.33 3.91
C SER A 30 2.62 30.14 4.55
N PRO A 31 1.56 30.35 5.35
CA PRO A 31 0.75 29.26 5.89
C PRO A 31 -0.06 28.49 4.81
N PHE A 32 0.22 28.76 3.52
CA PHE A 32 -0.36 28.10 2.36
C PHE A 32 0.66 27.27 1.55
N GLU A 33 1.92 27.16 1.98
CA GLU A 33 2.97 26.40 1.28
C GLU A 33 3.56 25.23 2.08
N GLU A 34 2.70 24.32 2.52
CA GLU A 34 3.05 22.89 2.55
C GLU A 34 2.02 22.12 1.71
N GLY A 35 2.14 22.27 0.39
CA GLY A 35 1.53 21.33 -0.54
C GLY A 35 2.14 19.94 -0.30
N GLY A 36 1.29 18.96 -0.04
CA GLY A 36 1.70 17.58 0.15
C GLY A 36 2.07 16.90 -1.17
N THR A 37 3.18 16.15 -1.12
CA THR A 37 3.70 15.37 -2.24
C THR A 37 2.90 14.09 -2.46
N VAL A 38 2.81 13.67 -3.72
CA VAL A 38 2.38 12.33 -4.11
C VAL A 38 3.61 11.47 -4.32
N THR A 39 3.77 10.44 -3.48
CA THR A 39 4.76 9.38 -3.62
C THR A 39 4.07 8.04 -3.83
N ALA A 40 4.84 7.06 -4.26
CA ALA A 40 4.43 5.66 -4.28
C ALA A 40 5.62 4.76 -3.95
N THR A 41 5.31 3.60 -3.39
CA THR A 41 6.28 2.53 -3.09
C THR A 41 5.95 1.37 -4.02
N ALA A 42 6.77 1.19 -5.05
CA ALA A 42 6.64 0.10 -6.01
C ALA A 42 7.41 -1.14 -5.53
N ALA A 43 6.74 -2.28 -5.40
CA ALA A 43 7.34 -3.48 -4.87
C ALA A 43 6.73 -4.78 -5.40
N LEU A 44 7.61 -5.69 -5.82
CA LEU A 44 7.47 -7.15 -5.77
C LEU A 44 8.52 -7.70 -4.78
N GLY A 45 8.74 -6.96 -3.68
CA GLY A 45 10.10 -6.64 -3.18
C GLY A 45 10.65 -5.38 -3.88
N ALA A 46 11.54 -4.60 -3.25
CA ALA A 46 11.82 -3.21 -3.68
C ALA A 46 12.16 -3.10 -5.19
N LEU A 47 11.29 -2.44 -5.97
CA LEU A 47 11.38 -2.37 -7.42
C LEU A 47 12.16 -1.12 -7.85
N SER A 48 13.46 -1.26 -8.08
CA SER A 48 14.38 -0.14 -8.38
C SER A 48 14.57 0.09 -9.88
N GLY A 49 14.70 1.36 -10.28
CA GLY A 49 14.93 1.75 -11.68
C GLY A 49 13.73 1.58 -12.60
N ALA A 50 12.54 1.29 -12.05
CA ALA A 50 11.30 1.18 -12.80
C ALA A 50 10.78 2.56 -13.19
N THR A 51 10.19 2.66 -14.39
CA THR A 51 9.49 3.88 -14.83
C THR A 51 8.04 3.82 -14.36
N CYS A 52 7.66 4.77 -13.49
CA CYS A 52 6.32 4.94 -12.97
C CYS A 52 5.61 6.14 -13.61
N VAL A 53 4.42 5.90 -14.17
CA VAL A 53 3.58 6.89 -14.85
C VAL A 53 2.27 7.06 -14.08
N LEU A 54 1.92 8.30 -13.74
CA LEU A 54 0.67 8.65 -13.08
C LEU A 54 -0.30 9.25 -14.10
N ASN A 55 -1.43 8.58 -14.34
CA ASN A 55 -2.47 8.97 -15.29
C ASN A 55 -3.76 9.32 -14.58
N ARG A 56 -4.60 10.19 -15.16
CA ARG A 56 -5.98 10.37 -14.71
C ARG A 56 -6.85 9.16 -15.10
N LEU A 57 -7.87 8.86 -14.29
CA LEU A 57 -8.94 7.92 -14.64
C LEU A 57 -10.27 8.66 -14.94
N PRO A 58 -11.01 8.30 -16.01
CA PRO A 58 -10.59 7.39 -17.09
C PRO A 58 -9.35 7.94 -17.83
N VAL A 59 -8.61 7.05 -18.50
CA VAL A 59 -7.34 7.41 -19.17
C VAL A 59 -7.64 8.20 -20.46
N GLU A 60 -7.86 9.50 -20.29
CA GLU A 60 -8.07 10.48 -21.38
C GLU A 60 -6.73 11.08 -21.85
N ASP A 61 -5.71 10.24 -22.05
CA ASP A 61 -4.32 10.58 -22.45
C ASP A 61 -3.56 11.59 -21.54
N LEU A 62 -4.17 12.05 -20.43
CA LEU A 62 -3.55 13.01 -19.52
C LEU A 62 -2.60 12.33 -18.52
N VAL A 63 -1.33 12.21 -18.94
CA VAL A 63 -0.19 11.94 -18.05
C VAL A 63 0.00 13.12 -17.10
N LEU A 64 -0.01 12.87 -15.80
CA LEU A 64 0.21 13.87 -14.74
C LEU A 64 1.65 13.91 -14.25
N GLY A 65 2.41 12.84 -14.50
CA GLY A 65 3.84 12.78 -14.22
C GLY A 65 4.46 11.44 -14.63
N THR A 66 5.78 11.45 -14.83
CA THR A 66 6.58 10.25 -15.08
C THR A 66 7.88 10.38 -14.30
N VAL A 67 8.21 9.36 -13.52
CA VAL A 67 9.37 9.34 -12.62
C VAL A 67 9.99 7.94 -12.61
N THR A 68 11.24 7.85 -12.17
CA THR A 68 11.92 6.56 -11.97
C THR A 68 12.01 6.24 -10.47
N THR A 69 11.86 4.97 -10.09
CA THR A 69 12.02 4.54 -8.70
C THR A 69 13.49 4.52 -8.26
N ASP A 70 13.73 4.89 -7.00
CA ASP A 70 15.04 4.78 -6.35
C ASP A 70 15.36 3.34 -5.88
N VAL A 71 16.37 3.17 -5.02
CA VAL A 71 16.80 1.85 -4.50
C VAL A 71 15.82 1.22 -3.52
N ASP A 72 14.90 2.00 -2.96
CA ASP A 72 13.87 1.58 -2.02
C ASP A 72 12.51 1.34 -2.72
N GLY A 73 12.49 1.46 -4.06
CA GLY A 73 11.28 1.37 -4.87
C GLY A 73 10.41 2.63 -4.82
N ILE A 74 10.91 3.75 -4.31
CA ILE A 74 10.11 4.96 -4.10
C ILE A 74 10.09 5.82 -5.37
N ALA A 75 8.89 6.14 -5.84
CA ALA A 75 8.60 7.06 -6.91
C ALA A 75 8.01 8.36 -6.33
N SER A 76 8.60 9.53 -6.63
CA SER A 76 8.14 10.82 -6.09
C SER A 76 7.69 11.77 -7.20
N PHE A 77 6.37 11.98 -7.33
CA PHE A 77 5.75 12.81 -8.36
C PHE A 77 5.66 14.30 -7.97
N GLY A 78 6.07 14.67 -6.76
CA GLY A 78 5.95 16.04 -6.26
C GLY A 78 4.48 16.46 -6.06
N LEU A 79 4.14 17.69 -6.42
CA LEU A 79 2.82 18.28 -6.18
C LEU A 79 1.84 17.95 -7.33
N ILE A 80 0.75 17.23 -7.01
CA ILE A 80 -0.34 16.97 -7.95
C ILE A 80 -1.55 17.84 -7.63
N GLY A 81 -1.85 18.77 -8.55
CA GLY A 81 -2.96 19.72 -8.48
C GLY A 81 -4.31 19.21 -9.01
N SER A 82 -4.50 17.89 -9.09
CA SER A 82 -5.71 17.24 -9.62
C SER A 82 -6.45 16.45 -8.54
N ASN A 83 -7.77 16.27 -8.71
CA ASN A 83 -8.65 15.61 -7.73
C ASN A 83 -8.73 14.08 -7.86
N GLY A 84 -8.14 13.50 -8.90
CA GLY A 84 -8.27 12.07 -9.21
C GLY A 84 -9.65 11.68 -9.79
N PRO A 85 -9.97 10.38 -9.84
CA PRO A 85 -9.09 9.24 -9.50
C PRO A 85 -7.89 9.13 -10.44
N PHE A 86 -6.88 8.35 -10.05
CA PHE A 86 -5.68 8.13 -10.87
C PHE A 86 -5.38 6.64 -11.05
N LEU A 87 -4.70 6.31 -12.15
CA LEU A 87 -4.04 5.03 -12.37
C LEU A 87 -2.54 5.29 -12.31
N LEU A 88 -1.83 4.55 -11.45
CA LEU A 88 -0.39 4.55 -11.39
C LEU A 88 0.11 3.23 -11.97
N THR A 89 1.08 3.30 -12.89
CA THR A 89 1.66 2.13 -13.56
C THR A 89 3.18 2.20 -13.48
N CYS A 90 3.83 1.19 -12.90
CA CYS A 90 5.28 1.06 -12.83
C CYS A 90 5.75 -0.13 -13.68
N SER A 91 6.80 0.06 -14.48
CA SER A 91 7.29 -0.94 -15.45
C SER A 91 8.81 -0.89 -15.63
N GLY A 92 9.42 -2.02 -16.00
CA GLY A 92 10.88 -2.13 -16.12
C GLY A 92 11.61 -2.13 -14.77
N GLY A 93 12.94 -2.02 -14.80
CA GLY A 93 13.77 -2.00 -13.59
C GLY A 93 14.15 -3.40 -13.10
N ASN A 94 14.58 -3.50 -11.83
CA ASN A 94 14.86 -4.77 -11.16
C ASN A 94 14.20 -4.78 -9.78
N TYR A 95 13.60 -5.90 -9.39
CA TYR A 95 13.07 -6.10 -8.05
C TYR A 95 14.07 -6.89 -7.18
N TYR A 96 13.98 -6.76 -5.86
CA TYR A 96 14.64 -7.65 -4.92
C TYR A 96 13.72 -8.84 -4.65
N ASP A 97 14.15 -10.05 -5.00
CA ASP A 97 13.40 -11.29 -4.80
C ASP A 97 13.70 -11.84 -3.41
N GLU A 98 12.72 -11.79 -2.50
CA GLU A 98 12.95 -12.09 -1.09
C GLU A 98 13.21 -13.57 -0.80
N ALA A 99 12.67 -14.49 -1.60
CA ALA A 99 12.89 -15.93 -1.43
C ALA A 99 14.30 -16.38 -1.85
N THR A 100 14.85 -15.79 -2.91
CA THR A 100 16.21 -16.09 -3.39
C THR A 100 17.28 -15.15 -2.83
N ALA A 101 16.89 -14.01 -2.24
CA ALA A 101 17.75 -12.90 -1.84
C ALA A 101 18.60 -12.32 -3.01
N THR A 102 18.06 -12.35 -4.23
CA THR A 102 18.73 -11.85 -5.45
C THR A 102 18.00 -10.67 -6.08
N SER A 103 18.67 -9.93 -6.96
CA SER A 103 18.01 -8.90 -7.77
C SER A 103 17.64 -9.47 -9.14
N MET A 104 16.36 -9.36 -9.49
CA MET A 104 15.74 -9.97 -10.65
C MET A 104 15.20 -8.89 -11.59
N ALA A 105 15.42 -9.04 -12.90
CA ALA A 105 14.95 -8.07 -13.88
C ALA A 105 13.42 -8.09 -14.01
N PHE A 106 12.77 -6.92 -13.92
CA PHE A 106 11.32 -6.82 -14.07
C PHE A 106 10.96 -6.45 -15.51
N GLY A 107 10.52 -7.45 -16.29
CA GLY A 107 10.09 -7.26 -17.68
C GLY A 107 8.63 -6.79 -17.87
N GLY A 108 7.85 -6.73 -16.79
CA GLY A 108 6.41 -6.47 -16.83
C GLY A 108 6.00 -5.06 -16.38
N SER A 109 4.74 -4.95 -15.96
CA SER A 109 4.18 -3.78 -15.29
C SER A 109 3.30 -4.17 -14.11
N ILE A 110 3.33 -3.37 -13.05
CA ILE A 110 2.38 -3.44 -11.92
C ILE A 110 1.65 -2.10 -11.80
N ARG A 111 0.37 -2.15 -11.47
CA ARG A 111 -0.54 -1.01 -11.43
C ARG A 111 -1.19 -0.85 -10.06
N SER A 112 -1.61 0.37 -9.75
CA SER A 112 -2.38 0.68 -8.54
C SER A 112 -3.39 1.78 -8.82
N VAL A 113 -4.58 1.65 -8.26
CA VAL A 113 -5.66 2.62 -8.38
C VAL A 113 -5.63 3.59 -7.21
N VAL A 114 -5.63 4.88 -7.52
CA VAL A 114 -5.62 5.95 -6.52
C VAL A 114 -7.02 6.54 -6.41
N LEU A 115 -7.59 6.44 -5.21
CA LEU A 115 -8.88 7.05 -4.89
C LEU A 115 -8.84 8.58 -5.07
N PRO A 116 -9.96 9.24 -5.41
CA PRO A 116 -10.04 10.68 -5.48
C PRO A 116 -9.66 11.34 -4.15
N ARG A 117 -9.02 12.50 -4.28
CA ARG A 117 -8.35 13.22 -3.20
C ARG A 117 -8.48 14.73 -3.43
N GLN A 118 -8.18 15.52 -2.42
CA GLN A 118 -8.02 16.96 -2.62
C GLN A 118 -6.66 17.25 -3.30
N PRO A 119 -6.54 18.37 -4.04
CA PRO A 119 -5.26 18.79 -4.62
C PRO A 119 -4.26 19.05 -3.50
N PHE A 120 -2.98 18.85 -3.76
CA PHE A 120 -1.90 19.21 -2.81
C PHE A 120 -2.01 18.60 -1.40
N THR A 121 -2.75 17.50 -1.21
CA THR A 121 -2.69 16.69 0.03
C THR A 121 -1.47 15.75 -0.03
N PRO A 122 -0.83 15.32 1.08
CA PRO A 122 0.16 14.25 1.03
C PRO A 122 -0.48 12.92 0.63
N LEU A 123 0.26 12.04 -0.04
CA LEU A 123 -0.18 10.68 -0.33
C LEU A 123 1.01 9.76 -0.62
N ASN A 124 1.01 8.57 -0.03
CA ASN A 124 1.90 7.47 -0.40
C ASN A 124 1.05 6.21 -0.70
N ILE A 125 1.32 5.54 -1.82
CA ILE A 125 0.52 4.41 -2.35
C ILE A 125 1.41 3.19 -2.56
N GLY A 126 0.94 2.01 -2.15
CA GLY A 126 1.52 0.74 -2.60
C GLY A 126 1.21 0.44 -4.06
N VAL A 127 2.24 0.25 -4.89
CA VAL A 127 2.14 -0.32 -6.24
C VAL A 127 2.77 -1.70 -6.17
N THR A 128 1.96 -2.74 -6.18
CA THR A 128 2.41 -4.11 -5.89
C THR A 128 1.62 -5.12 -6.71
N THR A 129 2.05 -6.38 -6.71
CA THR A 129 1.26 -7.49 -7.27
C THR A 129 -0.16 -7.51 -6.70
N ALA A 130 -0.36 -7.19 -5.41
CA ALA A 130 -1.68 -7.16 -4.81
C ALA A 130 -2.56 -6.01 -5.34
N THR A 131 -2.00 -4.83 -5.60
CA THR A 131 -2.77 -3.72 -6.20
C THR A 131 -2.97 -3.88 -7.72
N GLU A 132 -2.13 -4.67 -8.40
CA GLU A 132 -2.37 -5.10 -9.78
C GLU A 132 -3.63 -5.97 -9.89
N LEU A 133 -3.82 -6.95 -8.99
CA LEU A 133 -5.05 -7.76 -8.94
C LEU A 133 -6.31 -6.90 -8.75
N VAL A 134 -6.21 -5.81 -8.00
CA VAL A 134 -7.32 -4.85 -7.84
C VAL A 134 -7.61 -4.16 -9.17
N VAL A 135 -6.61 -3.72 -9.92
CA VAL A 135 -6.81 -3.10 -11.24
C VAL A 135 -7.41 -4.11 -12.23
N ALA A 136 -6.90 -5.35 -12.27
CA ALA A 136 -7.46 -6.43 -13.08
C ALA A 136 -8.94 -6.70 -12.76
N ALA A 137 -9.34 -6.68 -11.49
CA ALA A 137 -10.73 -6.86 -11.07
C ALA A 137 -11.65 -5.74 -11.56
N LEU A 138 -11.16 -4.50 -11.59
CA LEU A 138 -11.89 -3.34 -12.09
C LEU A 138 -12.05 -3.38 -13.63
N GLU A 139 -11.05 -3.89 -14.34
CA GLU A 139 -11.04 -4.02 -15.81
C GLU A 139 -11.89 -5.19 -16.31
N GLY A 140 -11.86 -6.34 -15.61
CA GLY A 140 -12.67 -7.53 -15.94
C GLY A 140 -14.17 -7.39 -15.63
N ASN A 141 -14.54 -6.49 -14.70
CA ASN A 141 -15.93 -6.28 -14.26
C ASN A 141 -16.43 -4.85 -14.53
N PRO A 142 -16.24 -4.27 -15.74
CA PRO A 142 -16.33 -2.84 -15.96
C PRO A 142 -17.73 -2.30 -15.64
N PRO A 143 -17.90 -1.49 -14.58
CA PRO A 143 -19.16 -0.84 -14.32
C PRO A 143 -19.37 0.27 -15.36
N GLY A 144 -20.62 0.65 -15.60
CA GLY A 144 -20.92 1.86 -16.40
C GLY A 144 -20.34 3.15 -15.80
N THR A 145 -19.83 3.12 -14.56
CA THR A 145 -19.00 4.17 -13.96
C THR A 145 -18.17 3.58 -12.82
N ILE A 146 -16.84 3.77 -12.81
CA ILE A 146 -16.00 3.40 -11.66
C ILE A 146 -16.37 4.32 -10.49
N ASN A 147 -16.94 3.74 -9.43
CA ASN A 147 -17.30 4.46 -8.20
C ASN A 147 -16.46 3.99 -7.00
N LEU A 148 -16.47 4.77 -5.91
CA LEU A 148 -15.60 4.50 -4.75
C LEU A 148 -15.93 3.21 -4.02
N GLY A 149 -17.22 2.84 -3.97
CA GLY A 149 -17.66 1.58 -3.36
C GLY A 149 -17.11 0.38 -4.14
N PHE A 150 -17.12 0.47 -5.47
CA PHE A 150 -16.60 -0.58 -6.35
C PHE A 150 -15.09 -0.80 -6.17
N VAL A 151 -14.30 0.27 -6.05
CA VAL A 151 -12.86 0.17 -5.75
C VAL A 151 -12.60 -0.35 -4.32
N ALA A 152 -13.37 0.10 -3.33
CA ALA A 152 -13.27 -0.39 -1.96
C ALA A 152 -13.62 -1.89 -1.85
N ASN A 153 -14.64 -2.35 -2.57
CA ASN A 153 -14.99 -3.76 -2.68
C ASN A 153 -13.84 -4.55 -3.31
N ALA A 154 -13.25 -4.06 -4.41
CA ALA A 154 -12.15 -4.76 -5.09
C ALA A 154 -10.93 -4.92 -4.18
N LEU A 155 -10.57 -3.86 -3.42
CA LEU A 155 -9.52 -3.91 -2.41
C LEU A 155 -9.79 -4.98 -1.33
N LEU A 156 -11.02 -5.04 -0.80
CA LEU A 156 -11.41 -6.03 0.22
C LEU A 156 -11.40 -7.46 -0.33
N GLU A 157 -11.98 -7.69 -1.50
CA GLU A 157 -12.10 -9.01 -2.13
C GLU A 157 -10.70 -9.59 -2.43
N VAL A 158 -9.78 -8.78 -2.95
CA VAL A 158 -8.37 -9.18 -3.15
C VAL A 158 -7.68 -9.42 -1.80
N ALA A 159 -7.84 -8.54 -0.81
CA ALA A 159 -7.22 -8.72 0.51
C ALA A 159 -7.68 -10.03 1.20
N ARG A 160 -8.97 -10.38 1.09
CA ARG A 160 -9.51 -11.67 1.55
C ARG A 160 -8.97 -12.85 0.73
N ALA A 161 -8.89 -12.74 -0.60
CA ALA A 161 -8.30 -13.78 -1.42
C ALA A 161 -6.83 -14.07 -1.01
N LEU A 162 -6.03 -13.03 -0.76
CA LEU A 162 -4.65 -13.13 -0.29
C LEU A 162 -4.50 -13.46 1.21
N GLY A 163 -5.59 -13.82 1.90
CA GLY A 163 -5.54 -14.33 3.28
C GLY A 163 -5.43 -13.26 4.37
N LEU A 164 -5.30 -11.97 4.04
CA LEU A 164 -5.24 -10.86 5.01
C LEU A 164 -6.41 -9.87 4.82
N PRO A 165 -7.68 -10.25 5.12
CA PRO A 165 -8.87 -9.43 4.83
C PRO A 165 -8.92 -8.09 5.56
N ASN A 166 -8.08 -7.86 6.57
CA ASN A 166 -8.00 -6.57 7.28
C ASN A 166 -6.89 -5.65 6.72
N LEU A 167 -6.11 -6.10 5.73
CA LEU A 167 -5.03 -5.31 5.14
C LEU A 167 -5.58 -4.33 4.10
N ASN A 168 -5.35 -3.03 4.30
CA ASN A 168 -5.53 -2.04 3.24
C ASN A 168 -4.38 -2.13 2.24
N LEU A 169 -4.61 -2.74 1.07
CA LEU A 169 -3.60 -2.94 0.02
C LEU A 169 -3.02 -1.64 -0.57
N LEU A 170 -3.68 -0.48 -0.41
CA LEU A 170 -3.10 0.81 -0.82
C LEU A 170 -2.00 1.29 0.14
N THR A 171 -1.88 0.69 1.34
CA THR A 171 -0.80 0.99 2.29
C THR A 171 0.54 0.61 1.66
N PRO A 172 1.54 1.53 1.60
CA PRO A 172 2.86 1.19 1.08
C PRO A 172 3.52 0.11 1.96
N PRO A 173 4.06 -0.97 1.37
CA PRO A 173 4.72 -2.03 2.13
C PRO A 173 5.93 -1.49 2.91
N GLU A 174 6.44 -2.29 3.85
CA GLU A 174 7.79 -2.10 4.37
C GLU A 174 8.81 -2.35 3.24
N VAL A 175 9.91 -1.59 3.23
CA VAL A 175 10.91 -1.70 2.17
C VAL A 175 11.85 -2.86 2.51
N VAL A 176 11.77 -3.92 1.70
CA VAL A 176 12.68 -5.06 1.75
C VAL A 176 13.57 -5.02 0.51
N ASN A 177 14.88 -4.93 0.71
CA ASN A 177 15.90 -4.88 -0.35
C ASN A 177 17.24 -5.49 0.12
N GLN A 178 18.26 -5.48 -0.73
CA GLN A 178 19.57 -6.06 -0.39
C GLN A 178 20.27 -5.38 0.82
N GLY A 179 19.98 -4.10 1.08
CA GLY A 179 20.52 -3.37 2.23
C GLY A 179 19.71 -3.55 3.51
N ASN A 180 18.39 -3.74 3.39
CA ASN A 180 17.46 -4.07 4.46
C ASN A 180 16.64 -5.32 4.09
N PRO A 181 17.19 -6.54 4.26
CA PRO A 181 16.56 -7.77 3.80
C PRO A 181 15.52 -8.34 4.78
N LEU A 182 15.24 -7.64 5.90
CA LEU A 182 14.33 -8.11 6.95
C LEU A 182 13.15 -7.13 7.14
N ILE A 183 11.98 -7.70 7.38
CA ILE A 183 10.79 -7.03 7.91
C ILE A 183 10.93 -6.88 9.42
N SER A 184 10.80 -5.63 9.87
CA SER A 184 10.92 -5.20 11.27
C SER A 184 9.58 -4.79 11.90
N GLY A 185 8.54 -4.52 11.08
CA GLY A 185 7.20 -4.15 11.53
C GLY A 185 6.21 -5.32 11.62
N THR A 186 5.35 -5.30 12.64
CA THR A 186 4.14 -6.15 12.73
C THR A 186 2.85 -5.42 12.30
N ASP A 187 3.00 -4.19 11.78
CA ASP A 187 1.92 -3.34 11.31
C ASP A 187 1.44 -3.70 9.89
N ALA A 188 0.54 -2.88 9.34
CA ALA A 188 0.03 -3.08 7.98
C ALA A 188 1.12 -3.02 6.90
N ARG A 189 2.25 -2.33 7.13
CA ARG A 189 3.35 -2.24 6.16
C ARG A 189 4.16 -3.52 6.15
N GLY A 190 4.51 -4.03 7.33
CA GLY A 190 5.19 -5.32 7.48
C GLY A 190 4.34 -6.48 6.97
N LEU A 191 3.04 -6.49 7.28
CA LEU A 191 2.10 -7.49 6.74
C LEU A 191 1.97 -7.43 5.21
N HIS A 192 1.96 -6.24 4.60
CA HIS A 192 1.92 -6.12 3.14
C HIS A 192 3.22 -6.63 2.52
N ALA A 193 4.40 -6.26 3.06
CA ALA A 193 5.68 -6.79 2.60
C ALA A 193 5.75 -8.33 2.73
N LEU A 194 5.18 -8.89 3.80
CA LEU A 194 5.13 -10.35 4.01
C LEU A 194 4.26 -11.08 2.97
N ILE A 195 3.19 -10.46 2.47
CA ILE A 195 2.44 -10.98 1.30
C ILE A 195 3.32 -11.02 0.05
N LEU A 196 4.12 -9.97 -0.21
CA LEU A 196 4.97 -9.90 -1.40
C LEU A 196 6.07 -10.96 -1.36
N ALA A 197 6.72 -11.13 -0.22
CA ALA A 197 7.67 -12.20 0.02
C ALA A 197 7.01 -13.60 -0.08
N GLY A 198 5.74 -13.72 0.31
CA GLY A 198 4.93 -14.94 0.09
C GLY A 198 4.68 -15.26 -1.39
N PHE A 199 4.50 -14.24 -2.25
CA PHE A 199 4.46 -14.43 -3.70
C PHE A 199 5.82 -14.88 -4.24
N SER A 200 6.92 -14.27 -3.79
CA SER A 200 8.28 -14.69 -4.18
C SER A 200 8.57 -16.14 -3.77
N GLN A 201 8.21 -16.53 -2.54
CA GLN A 201 8.33 -17.90 -2.05
C GLN A 201 7.54 -18.90 -2.92
N LEU A 202 6.26 -18.61 -3.18
CA LEU A 202 5.44 -19.51 -3.97
C LEU A 202 5.86 -19.55 -5.45
N ALA A 203 6.31 -18.43 -6.02
CA ALA A 203 6.82 -18.40 -7.39
C ALA A 203 8.04 -19.32 -7.54
N SER A 204 8.98 -19.26 -6.59
CA SER A 204 10.14 -20.14 -6.50
C SER A 204 9.76 -21.63 -6.38
N GLU A 205 8.70 -21.96 -5.65
CA GLU A 205 8.16 -23.33 -5.55
C GLU A 205 7.45 -23.85 -6.83
N LEU A 206 7.12 -22.95 -7.76
CA LEU A 206 6.43 -23.25 -9.02
C LEU A 206 7.34 -23.13 -10.25
N ASP A 207 8.64 -22.92 -10.05
CA ASP A 207 9.63 -22.60 -11.09
C ASP A 207 9.25 -21.35 -11.94
N LEU A 208 8.65 -20.34 -11.29
CA LEU A 208 8.26 -19.06 -11.87
C LEU A 208 9.02 -17.89 -11.21
N THR A 209 9.11 -16.74 -11.89
CA THR A 209 9.42 -15.47 -11.23
C THR A 209 8.20 -14.87 -10.54
N THR A 210 8.40 -14.04 -9.51
CA THR A 210 7.33 -13.27 -8.83
C THR A 210 6.49 -12.45 -9.81
N ALA A 211 7.12 -11.96 -10.88
CA ALA A 211 6.47 -11.21 -11.95
C ALA A 211 5.54 -12.07 -12.81
N GLU A 212 5.98 -13.27 -13.22
CA GLU A 212 5.16 -14.22 -14.00
C GLU A 212 3.99 -14.74 -13.17
N LEU A 213 4.22 -15.08 -11.89
CA LEU A 213 3.16 -15.45 -10.96
C LEU A 213 2.12 -14.32 -10.88
N GLY A 214 2.56 -13.08 -10.63
CA GLY A 214 1.67 -11.93 -10.53
C GLY A 214 0.82 -11.69 -11.78
N ALA A 215 1.40 -11.87 -12.97
CA ALA A 215 0.69 -11.74 -14.25
C ALA A 215 -0.40 -12.82 -14.41
N LEU A 216 -0.07 -14.10 -14.14
CA LEU A 216 -1.03 -15.20 -14.25
C LEU A 216 -2.22 -15.06 -13.28
N LEU A 217 -1.97 -14.53 -12.08
CA LEU A 217 -3.04 -14.23 -11.12
C LEU A 217 -3.89 -13.03 -11.55
N ALA A 218 -3.30 -12.02 -12.20
CA ALA A 218 -4.04 -10.89 -12.75
C ALA A 218 -4.94 -11.32 -13.92
N ASP A 219 -4.46 -12.21 -14.80
CA ASP A 219 -5.24 -12.80 -15.89
C ASP A 219 -6.43 -13.61 -15.36
N ASP A 220 -6.25 -14.44 -14.32
CA ASP A 220 -7.34 -15.16 -13.65
C ASP A 220 -8.44 -14.19 -13.17
N VAL A 221 -8.04 -13.11 -12.48
CA VAL A 221 -8.98 -12.10 -11.94
C VAL A 221 -9.69 -11.34 -13.06
N ALA A 222 -8.97 -10.92 -14.10
CA ALA A 222 -9.55 -10.23 -15.25
C ALA A 222 -10.55 -11.13 -16.02
N ALA A 223 -10.30 -12.44 -16.07
CA ALA A 223 -11.19 -13.45 -16.64
C ALA A 223 -12.35 -13.87 -15.70
N GLY A 224 -12.47 -13.27 -14.52
CA GLY A 224 -13.47 -13.63 -13.51
C GLY A 224 -13.32 -15.04 -12.95
N GLN A 225 -12.15 -15.65 -13.08
CA GLN A 225 -11.82 -16.97 -12.54
C GLN A 225 -11.33 -16.86 -11.09
N PRO A 226 -11.34 -17.97 -10.33
CA PRO A 226 -10.59 -18.05 -9.09
C PRO A 226 -9.10 -17.80 -9.31
N ILE A 227 -8.50 -16.97 -8.46
CA ILE A 227 -7.05 -16.77 -8.38
C ILE A 227 -6.35 -18.14 -8.21
N GLY A 228 -5.42 -18.46 -9.12
CA GLY A 228 -4.67 -19.71 -9.15
C GLY A 228 -5.22 -20.75 -10.13
N THR A 229 -6.21 -20.41 -10.95
CA THR A 229 -6.76 -21.28 -12.01
C THR A 229 -5.74 -21.50 -13.12
N SER A 230 -5.03 -20.45 -13.55
CA SER A 230 -3.99 -20.53 -14.58
C SER A 230 -2.71 -21.25 -14.12
N LEU A 231 -2.61 -21.61 -12.83
CA LEU A 231 -1.48 -22.32 -12.24
C LEU A 231 -1.72 -23.83 -12.05
N ILE A 232 -2.92 -24.33 -12.36
CA ILE A 232 -3.26 -25.75 -12.21
C ILE A 232 -2.35 -26.60 -13.10
N GLY A 233 -1.69 -27.58 -12.48
CA GLY A 233 -0.69 -28.44 -13.14
C GLY A 233 0.77 -28.00 -12.97
N LEU A 234 1.04 -26.81 -12.41
CA LEU A 234 2.40 -26.33 -12.13
C LEU A 234 2.91 -26.77 -10.74
N GLY A 235 4.24 -26.86 -10.60
CA GLY A 235 4.92 -27.22 -9.36
C GLY A 235 5.01 -28.73 -9.07
N SER A 236 5.66 -29.08 -7.95
CA SER A 236 5.81 -30.47 -7.50
C SER A 236 5.62 -30.60 -5.97
N PRO A 237 4.53 -31.24 -5.48
CA PRO A 237 3.40 -31.78 -6.24
C PRO A 237 2.63 -30.67 -6.95
N ALA A 238 2.06 -30.99 -8.11
CA ALA A 238 1.37 -30.03 -8.95
C ALA A 238 0.12 -29.43 -8.26
N ILE A 239 -0.14 -28.15 -8.48
CA ILE A 239 -1.38 -27.48 -8.05
C ILE A 239 -2.57 -28.20 -8.68
N SER A 240 -3.46 -28.71 -7.83
CA SER A 240 -4.61 -29.53 -8.20
C SER A 240 -5.90 -28.72 -8.45
N SER A 241 -5.97 -27.50 -7.90
CA SER A 241 -7.09 -26.56 -8.04
C SER A 241 -6.70 -25.16 -7.58
N ALA A 242 -7.52 -24.14 -7.89
CA ALA A 242 -7.33 -22.79 -7.33
C ALA A 242 -7.41 -22.76 -5.78
N ALA A 243 -8.22 -23.63 -5.16
CA ALA A 243 -8.26 -23.75 -3.70
C ALA A 243 -6.96 -24.31 -3.12
N ASP A 244 -6.33 -25.26 -3.81
CA ASP A 244 -5.01 -25.80 -3.46
C ASP A 244 -3.90 -24.75 -3.64
N PHE A 245 -3.97 -23.94 -4.70
CA PHE A 245 -3.12 -22.74 -4.83
C PHE A 245 -3.24 -21.81 -3.61
N LEU A 246 -4.45 -21.49 -3.15
CA LEU A 246 -4.65 -20.61 -2.00
C LEU A 246 -4.09 -21.19 -0.69
N VAL A 247 -4.21 -22.51 -0.48
CA VAL A 247 -3.61 -23.21 0.67
C VAL A 247 -2.08 -23.20 0.57
N ARG A 248 -1.51 -23.41 -0.62
CA ARG A 248 -0.07 -23.30 -0.87
C ARG A 248 0.45 -21.88 -0.66
N PHE A 249 -0.32 -20.86 -1.07
CA PHE A 249 0.02 -19.46 -0.82
C PHE A 249 0.01 -19.12 0.68
N ASP A 250 -1.02 -19.58 1.42
CA ASP A 250 -1.06 -19.39 2.87
C ASP A 250 0.17 -20.03 3.56
N ALA A 251 0.58 -21.21 3.09
CA ALA A 251 1.77 -21.91 3.58
C ALA A 251 3.08 -21.19 3.20
N ALA A 252 3.20 -20.66 1.98
CA ALA A 252 4.36 -19.91 1.51
C ALA A 252 4.58 -18.63 2.33
N VAL A 253 3.50 -17.87 2.61
CA VAL A 253 3.51 -16.70 3.51
C VAL A 253 4.00 -17.08 4.90
N LEU A 254 3.61 -18.24 5.44
CA LEU A 254 4.06 -18.72 6.75
C LEU A 254 5.50 -19.27 6.75
N ALA A 255 5.96 -19.83 5.62
CA ALA A 255 7.30 -20.40 5.47
C ALA A 255 8.37 -19.30 5.39
N ILE A 256 8.09 -18.22 4.64
CA ILE A 256 9.08 -17.15 4.42
C ILE A 256 9.36 -16.31 5.69
N ILE A 257 8.49 -16.34 6.71
CA ILE A 257 8.67 -15.64 8.01
C ILE A 257 10.04 -15.95 8.63
N ASP A 258 10.48 -17.21 8.62
CA ASP A 258 11.75 -17.58 9.27
C ASP A 258 13.00 -17.15 8.50
N ILE A 259 12.82 -16.69 7.26
CA ILE A 259 13.87 -16.18 6.38
C ILE A 259 13.90 -14.65 6.47
N ILE A 260 12.75 -13.99 6.28
CA ILE A 260 12.68 -12.55 5.99
C ILE A 260 12.14 -11.67 7.13
N VAL A 261 11.74 -12.23 8.28
CA VAL A 261 11.27 -11.43 9.43
C VAL A 261 12.34 -11.39 10.52
N GLU A 262 12.50 -10.24 11.17
CA GLU A 262 13.38 -10.08 12.33
C GLU A 262 13.01 -11.08 13.46
N PRO A 263 13.99 -11.82 14.04
CA PRO A 263 13.72 -12.84 15.05
C PRO A 263 12.88 -12.40 16.25
N GLY A 264 12.95 -11.11 16.63
CA GLY A 264 12.22 -10.56 17.77
C GLY A 264 10.69 -10.48 17.58
N ILE A 265 10.19 -10.50 16.35
CA ILE A 265 8.75 -10.32 16.03
C ILE A 265 8.11 -11.50 15.28
N ARG A 266 8.86 -12.58 15.00
CA ARG A 266 8.38 -13.74 14.23
C ARG A 266 7.11 -14.38 14.79
N ASP A 267 7.06 -14.61 16.10
CA ASP A 267 5.91 -15.25 16.74
C ASP A 267 4.66 -14.36 16.70
N GLU A 268 4.84 -13.04 16.86
CA GLU A 268 3.75 -12.06 16.78
C GLU A 268 3.17 -11.97 15.36
N ILE A 269 4.02 -11.79 14.35
CA ILE A 269 3.55 -11.68 12.97
C ILE A 269 2.94 -13.01 12.48
N ARG A 270 3.52 -14.16 12.87
CA ARG A 270 2.99 -15.49 12.55
C ARG A 270 1.61 -15.71 13.17
N ALA A 271 1.42 -15.34 14.45
CA ALA A 271 0.12 -15.43 15.11
C ALA A 271 -0.93 -14.51 14.44
N ASN A 272 -0.53 -13.31 14.04
CA ASN A 272 -1.38 -12.36 13.32
C ASN A 272 -1.80 -12.90 11.93
N VAL A 273 -0.86 -13.41 11.14
CA VAL A 273 -1.11 -14.02 9.83
C VAL A 273 -2.05 -15.22 9.96
N ILE A 274 -1.79 -16.15 10.88
CA ILE A 274 -2.65 -17.33 11.09
C ILE A 274 -4.08 -16.91 11.47
N ALA A 275 -4.23 -15.91 12.35
CA ALA A 275 -5.56 -15.40 12.72
C ALA A 275 -6.30 -14.78 11.53
N GLN A 276 -5.61 -14.00 10.69
CA GLN A 276 -6.21 -13.40 9.50
C GLN A 276 -6.53 -14.43 8.42
N GLN A 277 -5.63 -15.38 8.14
CA GLN A 277 -5.87 -16.48 7.20
C GLN A 277 -7.06 -17.34 7.62
N ALA A 278 -7.24 -17.61 8.92
CA ALA A 278 -8.42 -18.31 9.44
C ALA A 278 -9.72 -17.51 9.20
N VAL A 279 -9.68 -16.19 9.38
CA VAL A 279 -10.81 -15.28 9.10
C VAL A 279 -11.09 -15.13 7.59
N ALA A 280 -10.08 -15.33 6.74
CA ALA A 280 -10.18 -15.27 5.29
C ALA A 280 -10.84 -16.50 4.65
N GLN A 281 -10.93 -17.63 5.37
CA GLN A 281 -11.47 -18.86 4.83
C GLN A 281 -12.98 -18.73 4.59
N SER A 282 -13.37 -18.74 3.32
CA SER A 282 -14.77 -18.77 2.90
C SER A 282 -14.92 -19.64 1.64
N PRO A 283 -16.13 -20.14 1.34
CA PRO A 283 -16.39 -20.86 0.09
C PRO A 283 -16.15 -20.01 -1.18
N GLY A 284 -16.19 -18.67 -1.05
CA GLY A 284 -15.94 -17.73 -2.12
C GLY A 284 -14.49 -17.24 -2.24
N ARG A 285 -13.58 -17.64 -1.33
CA ARG A 285 -12.20 -17.16 -1.34
C ARG A 285 -11.51 -17.48 -2.68
N GLY A 286 -10.83 -16.50 -3.25
CA GLY A 286 -10.17 -16.59 -4.54
C GLY A 286 -11.00 -16.04 -5.71
N PHE A 287 -12.32 -15.99 -5.60
CA PHE A 287 -13.14 -15.19 -6.51
C PHE A 287 -13.08 -13.73 -6.09
N VAL A 288 -12.75 -12.84 -7.03
CA VAL A 288 -12.74 -11.39 -6.81
C VAL A 288 -13.90 -10.79 -7.60
N ASN A 289 -15.04 -10.55 -6.93
CA ASN A 289 -16.22 -9.95 -7.57
C ASN A 289 -16.63 -8.66 -6.85
N PRO A 290 -16.13 -7.48 -7.29
CA PRO A 290 -16.44 -6.23 -6.61
C PRO A 290 -17.87 -5.73 -6.82
N GLN A 291 -18.65 -6.34 -7.74
CA GLN A 291 -20.07 -6.03 -7.96
C GLN A 291 -20.97 -6.72 -6.93
N ASN A 292 -20.58 -7.91 -6.48
CA ASN A 292 -21.26 -8.67 -5.43
C ASN A 292 -20.22 -9.22 -4.44
N PRO A 293 -19.61 -8.34 -3.63
CA PRO A 293 -18.59 -8.76 -2.66
C PRO A 293 -19.23 -9.69 -1.63
N GLU A 294 -18.47 -10.68 -1.20
CA GLU A 294 -18.85 -11.48 -0.05
C GLU A 294 -18.71 -10.63 1.23
N ALA A 295 -19.61 -10.87 2.20
CA ALA A 295 -19.69 -10.05 3.40
C ALA A 295 -18.34 -9.95 4.12
N THR A 296 -17.92 -8.73 4.45
CA THR A 296 -16.71 -8.47 5.23
C THR A 296 -16.78 -9.29 6.53
N PRO A 297 -15.82 -10.19 6.82
CA PRO A 297 -15.82 -10.89 8.08
C PRO A 297 -15.56 -9.88 9.20
N THR A 298 -16.25 -10.05 10.34
CA THR A 298 -16.03 -9.19 11.51
C THR A 298 -14.56 -9.28 11.93
N PRO A 299 -13.83 -8.15 12.07
CA PRO A 299 -12.43 -8.19 12.45
C PRO A 299 -12.29 -8.89 13.82
N THR A 300 -11.42 -9.90 13.87
CA THR A 300 -11.06 -10.52 15.16
C THR A 300 -10.29 -9.49 15.98
N PRO A 301 -10.67 -9.23 17.25
CA PRO A 301 -9.96 -8.24 18.05
C PRO A 301 -8.50 -8.66 18.22
N THR A 302 -7.58 -7.72 17.96
CA THR A 302 -6.15 -7.92 18.22
C THR A 302 -5.96 -8.38 19.67
N PRO A 303 -5.18 -9.44 19.93
CA PRO A 303 -4.96 -9.91 21.29
C PRO A 303 -4.28 -8.82 22.11
N THR A 304 -4.99 -8.28 23.10
CA THR A 304 -4.43 -7.31 24.05
C THR A 304 -3.34 -7.98 24.87
N ILE A 305 -2.08 -7.74 24.52
CA ILE A 305 -0.94 -8.09 25.37
C ILE A 305 -1.06 -7.36 26.70
N THR A 306 -1.39 -8.10 27.76
CA THR A 306 -1.29 -7.62 29.14
C THR A 306 0.17 -7.24 29.40
N PRO A 307 0.49 -5.96 29.71
CA PRO A 307 1.88 -5.57 29.95
C PRO A 307 2.44 -6.38 31.12
N THR A 308 3.54 -7.09 30.88
CA THR A 308 4.23 -7.84 31.93
C THR A 308 4.81 -6.83 32.91
N ALA A 309 4.42 -6.92 34.19
CA ALA A 309 4.84 -5.97 35.21
C ALA A 309 6.37 -5.95 35.33
N THR A 310 6.98 -4.79 35.08
CA THR A 310 8.41 -4.57 35.29
C THR A 310 8.75 -4.88 36.76
N PRO A 311 9.73 -5.75 37.06
CA PRO A 311 10.08 -6.05 38.44
C PRO A 311 10.62 -4.80 39.13
N THR A 312 9.92 -4.35 40.17
CA THR A 312 10.36 -3.23 41.02
C THR A 312 11.64 -3.63 41.74
N VAL A 313 12.79 -3.11 41.28
CA VAL A 313 14.06 -3.21 42.01
C VAL A 313 14.00 -2.37 43.27
N THR A 314 13.87 -3.02 44.43
CA THR A 314 14.00 -2.38 45.75
C THR A 314 15.42 -1.86 45.91
N PRO A 315 15.64 -0.55 46.12
CA PRO A 315 16.98 -0.01 46.31
C PRO A 315 17.63 -0.56 47.59
N THR A 316 18.80 -1.16 47.46
CA THR A 316 19.59 -1.60 48.61
C THR A 316 20.15 -0.39 49.35
N ALA A 317 19.82 -0.25 50.64
CA ALA A 317 20.37 0.81 51.47
C ALA A 317 21.89 0.66 51.60
N THR A 318 22.63 1.74 51.32
CA THR A 318 24.08 1.79 51.52
C THR A 318 24.37 1.98 53.02
N PRO A 319 25.18 1.13 53.66
CA PRO A 319 25.58 1.33 55.05
C PRO A 319 26.56 2.51 55.18
N THR A 320 26.32 3.35 56.19
CA THR A 320 27.20 4.43 56.66
C THR A 320 28.15 3.95 57.75
#